data_AF-A0AAN2PJ57-F1
#
_entry.id   AF-A0AAN2PJ57-F1
#
_cell.length_a   1.000
_cell.length_b   1.000
_cell.length_c   1.000
_cell.angle_alpha   90.00
_cell.angle_beta   90.00
_cell.angle_gamma   90.00
#
_symmetry.space_group_name_H-M   'P 1'
#
loop_
_entity.id
_entity.type
_entity.pdbx_description
1 polymer ?
#
loop_
_entity_poly.entity_id
_entity_poly.type
_entity_poly.pdbx_seq_one_letter_code
_entity_poly.pdbx_strand_id
1 'polypeptide(L)'
;MNNKIDMIHLPDLSFIQFCHDQFGINRGVYNTIDAWFFHEGIRNILERREQIYHFLTEWVQEDATQSNGKIKIGHGNLSKKLKEYFESAFSTDSCSSDDDFILTLSKSLYQRCLIN
;
A
#
# COMPACT_ATOMS: atom_id res chain seq x y z
N MET A 1 -15.83 11.02 8.00
CA MET A 1 -16.04 9.84 7.13
C MET A 1 -15.58 10.25 5.74
N ASN A 2 -14.32 9.97 5.38
CA ASN A 2 -13.83 10.25 4.04
C ASN A 2 -14.09 9.01 3.19
N ASN A 3 -14.80 9.16 2.08
CA ASN A 3 -15.01 8.08 1.13
C ASN A 3 -13.65 7.64 0.59
N LYS A 4 -13.26 6.38 0.85
CA LYS A 4 -12.03 5.74 0.36
C LYS A 4 -11.86 5.91 -1.16
N ILE A 5 -12.99 5.95 -1.88
CA ILE A 5 -13.04 6.11 -3.34
C ILE A 5 -12.46 7.47 -3.77
N ASP A 6 -12.80 8.56 -3.08
CA ASP A 6 -12.43 9.91 -3.54
C ASP A 6 -10.93 10.21 -3.42
N MET A 7 -10.24 9.58 -2.47
CA MET A 7 -8.81 9.87 -2.24
C MET A 7 -7.90 9.28 -3.32
N ILE A 8 -8.15 8.03 -3.77
CA ILE A 8 -7.27 7.38 -4.76
C ILE A 8 -7.38 8.01 -6.15
N HIS A 9 -8.45 8.77 -6.40
CA HIS A 9 -8.68 9.54 -7.62
C HIS A 9 -8.11 10.97 -7.57
N LEU A 10 -7.52 11.40 -6.46
CA LEU A 10 -6.90 12.72 -6.35
C LEU A 10 -5.80 12.92 -7.41
N PRO A 11 -5.55 14.15 -7.89
CA PRO A 11 -4.36 14.44 -8.68
C PRO A 11 -3.07 14.02 -7.95
N ASP A 12 -1.99 13.68 -8.69
CA ASP A 12 -0.75 13.16 -8.10
C ASP A 12 -0.24 14.00 -6.93
N LEU A 13 -0.16 15.32 -7.10
CA LEU A 13 0.29 16.23 -6.06
C LEU A 13 -0.61 16.19 -4.82
N SER A 14 -1.93 16.14 -5.03
CA SER A 14 -2.92 16.08 -3.95
C SER A 14 -2.89 14.74 -3.23
N PHE A 15 -2.66 13.63 -3.94
CA PHE A 15 -2.49 12.31 -3.32
C PHE A 15 -1.21 12.23 -2.49
N ILE A 16 -0.10 12.76 -3.00
CA ILE A 16 1.17 12.85 -2.26
C ILE A 16 0.98 13.71 -1.00
N GLN A 17 0.31 14.85 -1.13
CA GLN A 17 0.02 15.73 0.01
C GLN A 17 -0.87 15.02 1.05
N PHE A 18 -1.89 14.29 0.60
CA PHE A 18 -2.70 13.47 1.48
C PHE A 18 -1.86 12.43 2.24
N CYS A 19 -0.96 11.70 1.56
CA CYS A 19 -0.07 10.75 2.22
C CYS A 19 0.87 11.42 3.22
N HIS A 20 1.38 12.61 2.89
CA HIS A 20 2.19 13.41 3.81
C HIS A 20 1.40 13.80 5.06
N ASP A 21 0.18 14.33 4.89
CA ASP A 21 -0.61 14.85 5.99
C ASP A 21 -1.15 13.75 6.91
N GLN A 22 -1.52 12.59 6.34
CA GLN A 22 -2.05 11.46 7.12
C GLN A 22 -0.95 10.61 7.76
N PHE A 23 0.16 10.35 7.05
CA PHE A 23 1.15 9.36 7.47
C PHE A 23 2.51 9.98 7.82
N GLY A 24 2.69 11.28 7.61
CA GLY A 24 3.95 11.98 7.86
C GLY A 24 5.08 11.59 6.91
N ILE A 25 4.77 10.93 5.79
CA ILE A 25 5.80 10.51 4.82
C ILE A 25 6.16 11.66 3.89
N ASN A 26 7.46 11.81 3.60
CA ASN A 26 7.91 12.78 2.61
C ASN A 26 7.77 12.24 1.18
N ARG A 27 7.90 13.13 0.19
CA ARG A 27 7.81 12.78 -1.23
C ARG A 27 8.80 11.69 -1.66
N GLY A 28 10.02 11.67 -1.10
CA GLY A 28 11.02 10.66 -1.43
C GLY A 28 10.61 9.26 -0.99
N VAL A 29 10.06 9.13 0.21
CA VAL A 29 9.51 7.88 0.73
C VAL A 29 8.33 7.43 -0.13
N TYR A 30 7.38 8.32 -0.40
CA TYR A 30 6.25 8.04 -1.29
C TYR A 30 6.72 7.49 -2.64
N ASN A 31 7.64 8.19 -3.31
CA ASN A 31 8.16 7.78 -4.61
C ASN A 31 8.82 6.40 -4.55
N THR A 32 9.49 6.08 -3.45
CA THR A 32 10.14 4.78 -3.28
C THR A 32 9.11 3.66 -3.15
N ILE A 33 8.02 3.88 -2.41
CA ILE A 33 6.91 2.94 -2.27
C ILE A 33 6.20 2.74 -3.62
N ASP A 34 5.86 3.83 -4.31
CA ASP A 34 5.17 3.77 -5.61
C ASP A 34 6.01 3.00 -6.65
N ALA A 35 7.31 3.30 -6.73
CA ALA A 35 8.24 2.59 -7.61
C ALA A 35 8.30 1.09 -7.25
N TRP A 36 8.33 0.75 -5.96
CA TRP A 36 8.37 -0.63 -5.51
C TRP A 36 7.14 -1.43 -5.98
N PHE A 37 5.92 -0.92 -5.74
CA PHE A 37 4.70 -1.60 -6.21
C PHE A 37 4.61 -1.68 -7.72
N PHE A 38 5.11 -0.67 -8.43
CA PHE A 38 5.20 -0.72 -9.90
C PHE A 38 6.13 -1.85 -10.37
N HIS A 39 7.29 -2.03 -9.74
CA HIS A 39 8.22 -3.10 -10.04
C HIS A 39 7.67 -4.49 -9.72
N GLU A 40 6.83 -4.60 -8.69
CA GLU A 40 6.08 -5.82 -8.38
C GLU A 40 4.89 -6.12 -9.32
N GLY A 41 4.67 -5.27 -10.33
CA GLY A 41 3.74 -5.53 -11.42
C GLY A 41 2.38 -4.82 -11.31
N ILE A 42 2.17 -4.00 -10.28
CA ILE A 42 0.93 -3.23 -10.12
C ILE A 42 0.99 -1.99 -11.03
N ARG A 43 0.56 -2.15 -12.29
CA ARG A 43 0.70 -1.08 -13.31
C ARG A 43 -0.40 -0.04 -13.26
N ASN A 44 -1.59 -0.38 -12.80
CA ASN A 44 -2.69 0.56 -12.67
C ASN A 44 -2.39 1.53 -11.51
N ILE A 45 -2.47 2.84 -11.80
CA ILE A 45 -2.18 3.89 -10.81
C ILE A 45 -3.18 3.87 -9.64
N LEU A 46 -4.45 3.58 -9.89
CA LEU A 46 -5.47 3.53 -8.84
C LEU A 46 -5.24 2.33 -7.92
N GLU A 47 -4.93 1.16 -8.49
CA GLU A 47 -4.56 -0.03 -7.73
C GLU A 47 -3.30 0.22 -6.90
N ARG A 48 -2.26 0.84 -7.48
CA ARG A 48 -1.05 1.20 -6.69
C ARG A 48 -1.37 2.14 -5.54
N ARG A 49 -2.18 3.17 -5.77
CA ARG A 49 -2.56 4.14 -4.73
C ARG A 49 -3.35 3.47 -3.61
N GLU A 50 -4.21 2.52 -3.94
CA GLU A 50 -4.88 1.70 -2.96
C GLU A 50 -3.88 0.89 -2.13
N GLN A 51 -2.93 0.19 -2.77
CA GLN A 51 -1.90 -0.58 -2.07
C GLN A 51 -0.97 0.28 -1.21
N ILE A 52 -0.58 1.46 -1.71
CA ILE A 52 0.18 2.46 -0.94
C ILE A 52 -0.60 2.87 0.31
N TYR A 53 -1.88 3.16 0.18
CA TYR A 53 -2.73 3.54 1.31
C TYR A 53 -2.85 2.42 2.34
N HIS A 54 -3.09 1.18 1.89
CA HIS A 54 -3.19 0.02 2.77
C HIS A 54 -1.88 -0.24 3.52
N PHE A 55 -0.77 -0.30 2.79
CA PHE A 55 0.56 -0.45 3.36
C PHE A 55 0.88 0.61 4.42
N LEU A 56 0.62 1.88 4.14
CA LEU A 56 0.88 2.97 5.08
C LEU A 56 -0.04 2.91 6.30
N THR A 57 -1.30 2.51 6.10
CA THR A 57 -2.26 2.34 7.20
C THR A 57 -1.83 1.23 8.15
N GLU A 58 -1.43 0.07 7.61
CA GLU A 58 -0.93 -1.05 8.40
C GLU A 58 0.37 -0.67 9.14
N TRP A 59 1.28 0.02 8.47
CA TRP A 59 2.50 0.48 9.10
C TRP A 59 2.23 1.49 10.24
N VAL A 60 1.30 2.44 10.07
CA VAL A 60 0.91 3.32 11.18
C VAL A 60 0.32 2.52 12.34
N GLN A 61 -0.50 1.50 12.07
CA GLN A 61 -1.07 0.66 13.14
C GLN A 61 0.01 -0.09 13.91
N GLU A 62 1.00 -0.65 13.22
CA GLU A 62 2.18 -1.27 13.85
C GLU A 62 2.97 -0.27 14.70
N ASP A 63 3.30 0.92 14.15
CA ASP A 63 4.13 1.92 14.82
C ASP A 63 3.37 2.66 15.94
N ALA A 64 2.04 2.81 15.86
CA ALA A 64 1.22 3.46 16.90
C ALA A 64 1.20 2.65 18.20
N THR A 65 1.40 1.32 18.14
CA THR A 65 1.61 0.49 19.33
C THR A 65 2.98 0.72 19.97
N GLN A 66 3.92 1.36 19.26
CA GLN A 66 5.32 1.52 19.68
C GLN A 66 5.79 2.97 19.92
N SER A 67 5.19 3.99 19.29
CA SER A 67 5.48 5.41 19.59
C SER A 67 4.44 6.41 19.06
N ASN A 68 3.65 7.04 19.94
CA ASN A 68 2.91 8.31 19.80
C ASN A 68 2.35 8.71 18.39
N GLY A 69 1.97 7.76 17.55
CA GLY A 69 1.25 8.00 16.28
C GLY A 69 2.06 8.62 15.13
N LYS A 70 3.40 8.51 15.11
CA LYS A 70 4.22 8.94 13.96
C LYS A 70 5.09 7.78 13.46
N ILE A 71 5.07 7.53 12.15
CA ILE A 71 5.92 6.50 11.52
C ILE A 71 7.39 6.88 11.73
N LYS A 72 8.17 5.99 12.37
CA LYS A 72 9.63 6.15 12.46
C LYS A 72 10.28 5.37 11.33
N ILE A 73 10.51 6.05 10.21
CA ILE A 73 11.24 5.46 9.09
C ILE A 73 12.73 5.42 9.44
N GLY A 74 13.18 4.31 10.02
CA GLY A 74 14.59 4.03 10.22
C GLY A 74 15.32 3.80 8.89
N HIS A 75 16.60 4.20 8.83
CA HIS A 75 17.47 3.96 7.67
C HIS A 75 17.53 2.45 7.33
N GLY A 76 16.87 2.04 6.24
CA GLY A 76 17.03 0.71 5.63
C GLY A 76 15.84 -0.26 5.73
N ASN A 77 14.79 0.04 6.50
CA ASN A 77 13.70 -0.94 6.72
C ASN A 77 12.51 -0.84 5.75
N LEU A 78 12.48 0.16 4.85
CA LEU A 78 11.33 0.36 3.96
C LEU A 78 11.10 -0.83 3.01
N SER A 79 12.13 -1.25 2.27
CA SER A 79 12.00 -2.37 1.32
C SER A 79 11.68 -3.70 2.02
N LYS A 80 12.18 -3.89 3.24
CA LYS A 80 11.87 -5.07 4.05
C LYS A 80 10.39 -5.07 4.46
N LYS A 81 9.88 -3.96 4.99
CA LYS A 81 8.46 -3.81 5.36
C LYS A 81 7.53 -3.96 4.15
N LEU A 82 7.91 -3.41 2.99
CA LEU A 82 7.16 -3.58 1.76
C LEU A 82 7.07 -5.05 1.35
N LYS A 83 8.19 -5.77 1.43
CA LYS A 83 8.22 -7.20 1.15
C LYS A 83 7.36 -8.00 2.14
N GLU A 84 7.48 -7.73 3.44
CA GLU A 84 6.70 -8.39 4.50
C GLU A 84 5.19 -8.14 4.31
N TYR A 85 4.80 -6.90 4.03
CA TYR A 85 3.42 -6.51 3.69
C TYR A 85 2.90 -7.27 2.47
N PHE A 86 3.71 -7.32 1.41
CA PHE A 86 3.31 -7.98 0.18
C PHE A 86 3.14 -9.48 0.42
N GLU A 87 4.13 -10.13 1.02
CA GLU A 87 4.07 -11.56 1.38
C GLU A 87 2.89 -11.90 2.30
N SER A 88 2.57 -11.06 3.29
CA SER A 88 1.41 -11.28 4.17
C SER A 88 0.09 -11.15 3.42
N ALA A 89 -0.02 -10.20 2.48
CA ALA A 89 -1.20 -10.03 1.63
C ALA A 89 -1.46 -11.23 0.69
N PHE A 90 -0.44 -12.03 0.35
CA PHE A 90 -0.58 -13.28 -0.41
C PHE A 90 -0.66 -14.53 0.48
N SER A 91 -0.43 -14.44 1.79
CA SER A 91 -0.37 -15.59 2.71
C SER A 91 -1.69 -15.89 3.43
N THR A 92 -2.73 -15.06 3.26
CA THR A 92 -4.07 -15.34 3.81
C THR A 92 -4.82 -16.33 2.93
N ASP A 93 -4.44 -17.60 3.03
CA ASP A 93 -5.37 -18.68 2.76
C ASP A 93 -6.30 -18.87 3.97
N SER A 94 -7.59 -18.87 3.70
CA SER A 94 -8.73 -19.33 4.51
C SER A 94 -9.37 -18.39 5.58
N CYS A 95 -10.65 -18.13 5.31
CA CYS A 95 -11.76 -17.89 6.25
C CYS A 95 -11.95 -16.47 6.84
N SER A 96 -12.75 -15.65 6.16
CA SER A 96 -14.09 -15.16 6.62
C SER A 96 -14.48 -13.88 5.88
N SER A 97 -15.74 -13.79 5.47
CA SER A 97 -16.47 -12.63 4.95
C SER A 97 -16.15 -11.36 5.76
N ASP A 98 -15.80 -10.22 5.15
CA ASP A 98 -16.70 -9.39 4.33
C ASP A 98 -16.06 -8.90 2.99
N ASP A 99 -16.41 -9.57 1.90
CA ASP A 99 -16.68 -9.12 0.51
C ASP A 99 -15.74 -8.30 -0.42
N ASP A 100 -14.50 -7.87 -0.11
CA ASP A 100 -13.69 -7.13 -1.14
C ASP A 100 -12.21 -7.52 -1.29
N PHE A 101 -11.68 -8.34 -0.38
CA PHE A 101 -10.25 -8.67 -0.37
C PHE A 101 -9.86 -9.75 -1.41
N ILE A 102 -10.82 -10.58 -1.84
CA ILE A 102 -10.57 -11.77 -2.68
C ILE A 102 -10.64 -11.52 -4.20
N LEU A 103 -11.31 -10.48 -4.70
CA LEU A 103 -11.43 -10.31 -6.16
C LEU A 103 -10.17 -9.71 -6.81
N THR A 104 -9.45 -8.82 -6.12
CA THR A 104 -8.32 -8.05 -6.67
C THR A 104 -7.02 -8.85 -6.73
N LEU A 105 -6.77 -9.71 -5.73
CA LEU A 105 -5.70 -10.70 -5.75
C LEU A 105 -5.88 -11.76 -6.86
N SER A 106 -7.14 -12.14 -7.17
CA SER A 106 -7.44 -13.16 -8.19
C SER A 106 -7.15 -12.73 -9.65
N LYS A 107 -7.13 -11.43 -9.95
CA LYS A 107 -6.85 -10.93 -11.31
C LYS A 107 -5.35 -10.74 -11.60
N SER A 108 -4.56 -10.31 -10.61
CA SER A 108 -3.14 -9.97 -10.84
C SER A 108 -2.21 -11.18 -10.89
N LEU A 109 -2.52 -12.28 -10.19
CA LEU A 109 -1.80 -13.56 -10.37
C LEU A 109 -2.16 -14.25 -11.71
N TYR A 110 -3.36 -14.04 -12.23
CA TYR A 110 -3.81 -14.65 -13.49
C TYR A 110 -3.10 -14.08 -14.74
N GLN A 111 -2.68 -12.81 -14.74
CA GLN A 111 -1.93 -12.20 -15.85
C GLN A 111 -0.42 -12.44 -15.79
N ARG A 112 0.14 -12.78 -14.62
CA ARG A 112 1.53 -13.27 -14.50
C ARG A 112 1.73 -14.64 -15.18
N CYS A 113 0.66 -15.40 -15.46
CA CYS A 113 0.68 -16.67 -16.20
C CYS A 113 0.60 -16.55 -17.75
N LEU A 114 0.42 -15.35 -18.34
CA LEU A 114 0.11 -15.21 -19.78
C LEU A 114 1.14 -14.47 -20.64
N ILE A 115 2.28 -14.03 -20.08
CA ILE A 115 3.39 -13.49 -20.89
C ILE A 115 4.71 -14.12 -20.39
N ASN A 116 4.87 -15.41 -20.66
CA ASN A 116 6.15 -16.08 -20.94
C ASN A 116 6.06 -16.63 -22.36
#